data_AF-A0A6P0Y0T4-F1
#
_entry.id   AF-A0A6P0Y0T4-F1
#
_cell.length_a   1.000
_cell.length_b   1.000
_cell.length_c   1.000
_cell.angle_alpha   90.00
_cell.angle_beta   90.00
_cell.angle_gamma   90.00
#
_symmetry.space_group_name_H-M   'P 1'
#
loop_
_entity.id
_entity.type
_entity.pdbx_description
1 polymer ?
#
loop_
_entity_poly.entity_id
_entity_poly.type
_entity_poly.pdbx_seq_one_letter_code
_entity_poly.pdbx_strand_id
1 'polypeptide(L)'
;MKQTHYLTTTVQKGNRIDISLPSLPEGQTIEIILIVPETLTNQSINRQAFRQLPIEERRRILTQQAEAMNDYYQDDQEWKDWLNFDNCESYDYKSQTG
;
A
#
# COMPACT_ATOMS: atom_id res chain seq x y z
N MET A 1 -17.37 -20.74 -12.09
CA MET A 1 -17.43 -21.14 -10.67
C MET A 1 -16.39 -20.30 -9.94
N LYS A 2 -16.74 -19.63 -8.83
CA LYS A 2 -15.76 -18.88 -8.02
C LYS A 2 -15.13 -19.85 -7.01
N GLN A 3 -13.81 -19.91 -6.94
CA GLN A 3 -13.07 -20.69 -5.95
C GLN A 3 -12.40 -19.71 -4.97
N THR A 4 -12.76 -19.81 -3.70
CA THR A 4 -12.15 -19.00 -2.64
C THR A 4 -10.94 -19.72 -2.09
N HIS A 5 -9.77 -19.09 -2.14
CA HIS A 5 -8.56 -19.58 -1.50
C HIS A 5 -8.32 -18.82 -0.20
N TYR A 6 -8.25 -19.55 0.91
CA TYR A 6 -7.84 -18.98 2.19
C TYR A 6 -6.32 -19.04 2.30
N LEU A 7 -5.69 -17.88 2.38
CA LEU A 7 -4.26 -17.75 2.63
C LEU A 7 -4.08 -17.16 4.02
N THR A 8 -3.34 -17.86 4.87
CA THR A 8 -2.90 -17.35 6.17
C THR A 8 -1.46 -16.92 6.04
N THR A 9 -1.18 -15.67 6.34
CA THR A 9 0.17 -15.08 6.33
C THR A 9 0.33 -14.20 7.55
N THR A 10 1.57 -13.97 7.96
CA THR A 10 1.91 -13.09 9.08
C THR A 10 2.20 -11.69 8.55
N VAL A 11 1.79 -10.67 9.30
CA VAL A 11 2.17 -9.29 9.01
C VAL A 11 3.67 -9.15 9.24
N GLN A 12 4.40 -8.80 8.18
CA GLN A 12 5.83 -8.56 8.20
C GLN A 12 6.12 -7.17 8.76
N LYS A 13 7.41 -6.88 8.98
CA LYS A 13 7.87 -5.54 9.39
C LYS A 13 7.26 -4.48 8.46
N GLY A 14 6.80 -3.37 9.03
CA GLY A 14 6.25 -2.27 8.24
C GLY A 14 4.80 -2.43 7.79
N ASN A 15 4.02 -3.31 8.41
CA ASN A 15 2.64 -3.65 8.00
C ASN A 15 2.56 -4.29 6.60
N ARG A 16 3.64 -4.95 6.15
CA ARG A 16 3.70 -5.65 4.86
C ARG A 16 3.03 -7.01 4.94
N ILE A 17 2.32 -7.41 3.88
CA ILE A 17 1.66 -8.71 3.77
C ILE A 17 2.14 -9.36 2.47
N ASP A 18 2.80 -10.52 2.59
CA ASP A 18 3.22 -11.29 1.42
C ASP A 18 2.14 -12.34 1.10
N ILE A 19 1.67 -12.31 -0.16
CA ILE A 19 0.63 -13.20 -0.67
C ILE A 19 1.24 -14.06 -1.78
N SER A 20 1.20 -15.38 -1.61
CA SER A 20 1.61 -16.34 -2.64
C SER A 20 0.36 -16.99 -3.23
N LEU A 21 0.03 -16.63 -4.46
CA LEU A 21 -1.08 -17.22 -5.23
C LEU A 21 -0.52 -18.19 -6.28
N PRO A 22 -1.27 -19.27 -6.61
CA PRO A 22 -0.96 -20.03 -7.82
C PRO A 22 -1.12 -19.13 -9.05
N SER A 23 -0.46 -19.50 -10.16
CA SER A 23 -0.48 -18.73 -11.42
C SER A 23 -1.90 -18.32 -11.80
N LEU A 24 -2.16 -17.01 -11.80
CA LEU A 24 -3.43 -16.44 -12.22
C LEU A 24 -3.34 -16.05 -13.70
N PRO A 25 -4.32 -16.41 -14.53
CA PRO A 25 -4.36 -16.00 -15.92
C PRO A 25 -4.52 -14.48 -16.04
N GLU A 26 -3.84 -13.90 -17.02
CA GLU A 26 -3.92 -12.47 -17.33
C GLU A 26 -5.37 -12.04 -17.63
N GLY A 27 -5.77 -10.88 -17.08
CA GLY A 27 -7.12 -10.32 -17.27
C GLY A 27 -8.20 -10.88 -16.34
N GLN A 28 -7.87 -11.79 -15.42
CA GLN A 28 -8.84 -12.30 -14.44
C GLN A 28 -9.05 -11.32 -13.28
N THR A 29 -10.31 -11.01 -12.97
CA THR A 29 -10.66 -10.29 -11.73
C THR A 29 -10.65 -11.23 -10.53
N ILE A 30 -9.90 -10.86 -9.49
CA ILE A 30 -9.83 -11.59 -8.22
C ILE A 30 -10.41 -10.76 -7.06
N GLU A 31 -11.07 -11.43 -6.12
CA GLU A 31 -11.58 -10.85 -4.89
C GLU A 31 -10.69 -11.31 -3.72
N ILE A 32 -10.12 -10.38 -2.96
CA ILE A 32 -9.28 -10.67 -1.78
C ILE A 32 -10.07 -10.31 -0.52
N ILE A 33 -10.19 -11.27 0.41
CA ILE A 33 -10.86 -11.08 1.69
C ILE A 33 -9.80 -11.12 2.79
N LEU A 34 -9.61 -10.00 3.49
CA LEU A 34 -8.69 -9.89 4.62
C LEU A 34 -9.45 -9.95 5.94
N ILE A 35 -9.13 -10.91 6.80
CA ILE A 35 -9.71 -11.04 8.14
C ILE A 35 -8.65 -10.56 9.14
N VAL A 36 -8.86 -9.37 9.70
CA VAL A 36 -7.97 -8.78 10.71
C VAL A 36 -8.64 -8.97 12.08
N PRO A 37 -7.96 -9.60 13.06
CA PRO A 37 -8.49 -9.69 14.41
C PRO A 37 -8.64 -8.29 15.00
N GLU A 38 -9.73 -8.02 15.71
CA GLU A 38 -9.98 -6.74 16.35
C GLU A 38 -9.07 -6.55 17.57
N THR A 39 -7.80 -6.22 17.33
CA THR A 39 -6.91 -5.77 18.40
C THR A 39 -7.23 -4.30 18.68
N LEU A 40 -7.63 -4.01 19.92
CA LEU A 40 -8.00 -2.70 20.46
C LEU A 40 -6.87 -1.66 20.38
N THR A 41 -6.50 -1.19 19.20
CA THR A 41 -5.73 0.05 19.00
C THR A 41 -5.84 0.52 17.55
N ASN A 42 -7.06 0.57 17.02
CA ASN A 42 -7.33 1.59 16.02
C ASN A 42 -7.49 2.90 16.77
N GLN A 43 -6.38 3.63 16.97
CA GLN A 43 -6.46 5.09 16.94
C GLN A 43 -6.84 5.46 15.50
N SER A 44 -8.07 5.10 15.09
CA SER A 44 -8.72 5.65 13.93
C SER A 44 -8.77 7.13 14.23
N ILE A 45 -7.82 7.87 13.64
CA ILE A 45 -7.94 9.33 13.55
C ILE A 45 -9.34 9.52 12.99
N ASN A 46 -10.22 10.10 13.79
CA ASN A 46 -11.57 10.40 13.36
C ASN A 46 -11.41 11.40 12.20
N ARG A 47 -11.42 10.88 10.97
CA ARG A 47 -11.12 11.63 9.74
C ARG A 47 -12.09 12.80 9.57
N GLN A 48 -13.28 12.69 10.14
CA GLN A 48 -14.26 13.77 10.18
C GLN A 48 -13.83 14.87 11.15
N ALA A 49 -13.44 14.52 12.38
CA ALA A 49 -12.92 15.48 13.35
C ALA A 49 -11.66 16.18 12.85
N PHE A 50 -10.73 15.45 12.23
CA PHE A 50 -9.51 16.04 11.66
C PHE A 50 -9.82 17.09 10.58
N ARG A 51 -10.79 16.83 9.70
CA ARG A 51 -11.18 17.77 8.63
C ARG A 51 -11.84 19.05 9.14
N GLN A 52 -12.45 19.00 10.32
CA GLN A 52 -13.05 20.16 10.97
C GLN A 52 -12.01 21.07 11.63
N LEU A 53 -10.78 20.61 11.80
CA LEU A 53 -9.71 21.42 12.37
C LEU A 53 -9.31 22.57 11.42
N PRO A 54 -8.91 23.74 11.98
CA PRO A 54 -8.26 24.79 11.22
C PRO A 54 -7.08 24.26 10.41
N ILE A 55 -6.79 24.92 9.28
CA ILE A 55 -5.73 24.47 8.37
C ILE A 55 -4.36 24.41 9.06
N GLU A 56 -4.09 25.30 10.02
CA GLU A 56 -2.85 25.34 10.77
C GLU A 56 -2.69 24.11 11.67
N GLU A 57 -3.75 23.73 12.39
CA GLU A 57 -3.71 22.58 13.28
C GLU A 57 -3.61 21.27 12.49
N ARG A 58 -4.29 21.19 11.33
CA ARG A 58 -4.11 20.07 10.39
C ARG A 58 -2.66 19.96 9.91
N ARG A 59 -2.04 21.08 9.52
CA ARG A 59 -0.64 21.11 9.08
C ARG A 59 0.29 20.66 10.18
N ARG A 60 0.12 21.15 11.41
CA ARG A 60 0.91 20.76 12.56
C ARG A 60 0.88 19.25 12.79
N ILE A 61 -0.32 18.66 12.82
CA ILE A 61 -0.50 17.22 13.03
C ILE A 61 0.16 16.42 11.88
N LEU A 62 -0.03 16.85 10.62
CA LEU A 62 0.58 16.17 9.48
C LEU A 62 2.10 16.25 9.49
N THR A 63 2.67 17.40 9.86
CA THR A 63 4.12 17.58 10.02
C THR A 63 4.68 16.63 11.09
N GLN A 64 4.04 16.58 12.26
CA GLN A 64 4.46 15.68 13.34
C GLN A 64 4.42 14.21 12.92
N GLN A 65 3.40 13.81 12.16
CA GLN A 65 3.30 12.45 11.63
C GLN A 65 4.36 12.17 10.57
N ALA A 66 4.62 13.11 9.66
CA ALA A 66 5.65 12.98 8.63
C ALA A 66 7.05 12.87 9.25
N GLU A 67 7.36 13.67 10.27
CA GLU A 67 8.62 13.60 11.01
C GLU A 67 8.78 12.26 11.73
N ALA A 68 7.73 11.78 12.41
CA ALA A 68 7.77 10.48 13.09
C ALA A 68 7.95 9.30 12.12
N MET A 69 7.51 9.43 10.88
CA MET A 69 7.69 8.42 9.83
C MET A 69 9.00 8.56 9.05
N ASN A 70 9.71 9.68 9.20
CA ASN A 70 10.90 9.98 8.39
C ASN A 70 11.99 8.92 8.58
N ASP A 71 12.29 8.54 9.83
CA ASP A 71 13.31 7.54 10.14
C ASP A 71 13.00 6.18 9.48
N TYR A 72 11.72 5.78 9.50
CA TYR A 72 11.25 4.55 8.87
C TYR A 72 11.49 4.53 7.35
N TYR A 73 11.23 5.64 6.66
CA TYR A 73 11.45 5.76 5.21
C TYR A 73 12.90 6.03 4.81
N GLN A 74 13.74 6.50 5.74
CA GLN A 74 15.18 6.66 5.50
C GLN A 74 15.91 5.32 5.60
N ASP A 75 15.59 4.51 6.60
CA ASP A 75 16.27 3.24 6.84
C ASP A 75 15.82 2.12 5.89
N ASP A 76 14.53 2.07 5.56
CA ASP A 76 13.97 1.11 4.63
C ASP A 76 13.75 1.83 3.29
N GLN A 77 14.44 1.41 2.23
CA GLN A 77 14.32 2.00 0.89
C GLN A 77 13.47 1.13 -0.04
N GLU A 78 13.01 -0.05 0.40
CA GLU A 78 12.23 -0.97 -0.45
C GLU A 78 10.99 -0.28 -1.01
N TRP A 79 10.37 0.65 -0.25
CA TRP A 79 9.21 1.42 -0.71
C TRP A 79 9.44 2.20 -2.00
N LYS A 80 10.69 2.58 -2.34
CA LYS A 80 11.00 3.26 -3.60
C LYS A 80 10.78 2.34 -4.81
N ASP A 81 11.03 1.05 -4.66
CA ASP A 81 10.83 0.08 -5.72
C ASP A 81 9.34 -0.13 -6.03
N TRP A 82 8.47 0.04 -5.03
CA TRP A 82 7.01 0.02 -5.22
C TRP A 82 6.48 1.27 -5.94
N LEU A 83 7.12 2.43 -5.79
CA LEU A 83 6.72 3.66 -6.48
C LEU A 83 7.12 3.70 -7.96
N ASN A 84 8.08 2.87 -8.37
CA ASN A 84 8.52 2.76 -9.77
C ASN A 84 7.57 1.94 -10.67
N PHE A 85 6.40 1.53 -10.16
CA PHE A 85 5.42 0.78 -10.94
C PHE A 85 4.76 1.59 -12.08
N ASP A 86 4.93 2.92 -12.09
CA ASP A 86 4.45 3.82 -13.14
C ASP A 86 5.47 4.13 -14.24
N ASN A 87 6.60 3.41 -14.34
CA ASN A 87 7.37 3.39 -15.58
C ASN A 87 6.67 2.49 -16.61
N CYS A 88 5.39 2.82 -16.87
CA CYS A 88 4.65 2.43 -18.05
C CYS A 88 5.54 2.69 -19.26
N GLU A 89 5.93 1.62 -19.94
CA GLU A 89 6.64 1.65 -21.20
C GLU A 89 6.04 2.75 -22.10
N SER A 90 6.80 3.85 -22.30
CA SER A 90 6.56 4.69 -23.44
C SER A 90 6.82 3.81 -24.65
N TYR A 91 5.75 3.34 -25.29
CA TYR A 91 5.85 2.61 -26.56
C TYR A 91 6.60 3.45 -27.58
N ASP A 92 7.89 3.21 -27.75
CA ASP A 92 8.66 3.70 -28.88
C ASP A 92 8.38 2.78 -30.07
N TYR A 93 7.38 3.16 -30.85
CA TYR A 93 7.14 2.59 -32.16
C TYR A 93 8.28 3.01 -33.12
N LYS A 94 8.93 1.99 -33.71
CA LYS A 94 9.87 1.97 -34.85
C LYS A 94 11.36 2.09 -34.44
N SER A 95 12.25 1.19 -34.86
CA SER A 95 12.41 0.79 -36.26
C SER A 95 13.08 -0.60 -36.40
N GLN A 96 12.56 -1.35 -37.37
CA GLN A 96 13.20 -2.48 -38.03
C GLN A 96 14.65 -2.15 -38.40
N THR A 97 15.60 -3.02 -38.07
CA THR A 97 16.70 -3.39 -38.97
C THR A 97 17.17 -4.81 -38.62
N GLY A 98 17.25 -5.64 -39.66
CA GLY A 98 17.57 -7.06 -39.63
C GLY A 98 17.07 -7.69 -40.90
#